data_AF-A0A814KYE7-F1
#
_entry.id   AF-A0A814KYE7-F1
#
_cell.length_a   1.000
_cell.length_b   1.000
_cell.length_c   1.000
_cell.angle_alpha   90.00
_cell.angle_beta   90.00
_cell.angle_gamma   90.00
#
_symmetry.space_group_name_H-M   'P 1'
#
loop_
_entity.id
_entity.type
_entity.pdbx_description
1 polymer ?
#
loop_
_entity_poly.entity_id
_entity_poly.type
_entity_poly.pdbx_seq_one_letter_code
_entity_poly.pdbx_strand_id
1 'polypeptide(L)' 'SGTFDKQSHYIMGSFADPDTGSLIGGQVRSLTVYTTCELMLAEPLDCTFHREFDPRTGQNELNIRRKLVVDR' A
#
# COMPACT_ATOMS: atom_id res chain seq x y z
N SER A 1 4.95 4.93 1.00
CA SER A 1 3.81 4.75 1.92
C SER A 1 2.70 4.02 1.19
N GLY A 2 1.81 3.31 1.89
CA GLY A 2 0.75 2.57 1.22
C GLY A 2 -0.08 1.71 2.15
N THR A 3 -1.05 1.01 1.56
CA THR A 3 -1.89 0.04 2.28
C THR A 3 -1.81 -1.32 1.60
N PHE A 4 -1.81 -2.37 2.42
CA PHE A 4 -1.85 -3.76 2.01
C PHE A 4 -3.20 -4.38 2.41
N ASP A 5 -3.72 -5.26 1.58
CA ASP A 5 -4.76 -6.21 1.97
C ASP A 5 -4.30 -7.64 1.61
N LYS A 6 -5.16 -8.64 1.82
CA LYS A 6 -4.81 -10.05 1.59
C LYS A 6 -4.55 -10.42 0.12
N GLN A 7 -5.05 -9.62 -0.82
CA GLN A 7 -5.05 -9.91 -2.26
C GLN A 7 -4.32 -8.83 -3.08
N SER A 8 -4.09 -7.65 -2.50
CA SER A 8 -3.61 -6.49 -3.22
C SER A 8 -2.84 -5.51 -2.33
N HIS A 9 -2.19 -4.54 -2.97
CA HIS A 9 -1.49 -3.45 -2.32
C HIS A 9 -1.58 -2.18 -3.16
N TYR A 10 -1.41 -1.04 -2.51
CA TYR A 10 -1.21 0.24 -3.18
C TYR A 10 -0.10 0.97 -2.45
N ILE A 11 1.07 1.04 -3.08
CA ILE A 11 2.29 1.61 -2.49
C ILE A 11 2.77 2.74 -3.39
N MET A 12 2.99 3.89 -2.79
CA MET A 12 3.66 5.04 -3.40
C MET A 12 5.10 5.11 -2.89
N GLY A 13 6.04 5.26 -3.82
CA GLY A 13 7.46 5.40 -3.53
C GLY A 13 7.95 6.80 -3.87
N SER A 14 9.00 7.23 -3.20
CA SER A 14 9.82 8.38 -3.57
C SER A 14 11.27 7.93 -3.53
N PHE A 15 12.00 8.19 -4.61
CA PHE A 15 13.35 7.71 -4.85
C PHE A 15 14.21 8.90 -5.26
N ALA A 16 15.41 8.97 -4.70
CA ALA A 16 16.41 9.93 -5.11
C ALA A 16 17.32 9.30 -6.16
N ASP A 17 17.53 10.00 -7.26
CA ASP A 17 18.58 9.68 -8.21
C ASP A 17 19.95 9.98 -7.57
N PRO A 18 20.88 9.00 -7.52
CA PRO A 18 22.13 9.15 -6.76
C PRO A 18 23.10 10.16 -7.39
N ASP A 19 23.00 10.40 -8.69
CA ASP A 19 23.94 11.26 -9.41
C ASP A 19 23.49 12.73 -9.41
N THR A 20 22.18 12.96 -9.47
CA THR A 20 21.59 14.31 -9.58
C THR A 20 20.91 14.79 -8.30
N GLY A 21 20.56 13.89 -7.38
CA GLY A 21 19.74 14.18 -6.21
C GLY A 21 18.26 14.46 -6.53
N SER A 22 17.85 14.30 -7.80
CA SER A 22 16.47 14.54 -8.22
C SER A 22 15.52 13.51 -7.62
N LEU A 23 14.30 13.94 -7.28
CA LEU A 23 13.27 13.06 -6.72
C LEU A 23 12.35 12.53 -7.81
N ILE A 24 12.18 11.22 -7.85
CA ILE A 24 11.19 10.52 -8.67
C ILE A 24 10.17 9.88 -7.73
N GLY A 25 8.90 10.18 -7.94
CA GLY A 25 7.80 9.66 -7.13
C GLY A 25 6.72 9.01 -7.98
N GLY A 26 6.05 7.98 -7.44
CA GLY A 26 4.96 7.33 -8.16
C GLY A 26 4.48 6.04 -7.50
N GLN A 27 3.50 5.42 -8.16
CA GLN A 27 3.01 4.11 -7.75
C GLN A 27 4.08 3.04 -8.02
N VAL A 28 4.41 2.30 -6.98
CA VAL A 28 5.32 1.17 -7.06
C VAL A 28 4.60 -0.04 -7.67
N ARG A 29 5.18 -0.60 -8.73
CA ARG A 29 4.72 -1.84 -9.37
C ARG A 29 5.66 -3.00 -9.08
N SER A 30 6.96 -2.77 -9.26
CA SER A 30 8.03 -3.65 -8.83
C SER A 30 9.25 -2.81 -8.49
N LEU A 31 10.09 -3.31 -7.57
CA LEU A 31 11.38 -2.73 -7.24
C LEU A 31 12.36 -3.88 -7.02
N THR A 32 13.60 -3.66 -7.43
CA THR A 32 14.72 -4.52 -7.06
C THR A 32 15.48 -3.84 -5.95
N VAL A 33 15.62 -4.54 -4.82
CA VAL A 33 16.45 -4.07 -3.72
C VAL A 33 17.91 -4.27 -4.09
N TYR A 34 18.69 -3.19 -4.13
CA TYR A 34 20.10 -3.27 -4.49
C TYR A 34 20.97 -3.74 -3.32
N THR A 35 20.80 -3.13 -2.14
CA THR A 35 21.58 -3.45 -0.93
C THR A 35 20.69 -3.93 0.21
N THR A 36 19.76 -3.10 0.66
CA THR A 36 18.82 -3.40 1.74
C THR A 36 17.49 -2.69 1.53
N CYS A 37 16.43 -3.24 2.14
CA CYS A 37 15.11 -2.63 2.20
C CYS A 37 14.52 -2.90 3.57
N GLU A 38 14.54 -1.89 4.42
CA GLU A 38 14.01 -1.95 5.77
C GLU A 38 12.55 -1.49 5.75
N LEU A 39 11.65 -2.37 6.16
CA LEU A 39 10.21 -2.14 6.09
C LEU A 39 9.59 -2.24 7.47
N MET A 40 8.71 -1.30 7.79
CA MET A 40 7.84 -1.36 8.96
C MET A 40 6.40 -1.49 8.48
N LEU A 41 5.70 -2.52 8.98
CA LEU A 41 4.31 -2.78 8.68
C LEU A 41 3.48 -2.61 9.95
N ALA A 42 2.33 -1.96 9.82
CA ALA A 42 1.34 -1.84 10.89
C ALA A 42 0.04 -2.52 10.46
N GLU A 43 -0.47 -3.42 11.29
CA GLU A 43 -1.75 -4.09 11.06
C GLU A 43 -2.80 -3.56 12.03
N PRO A 44 -3.89 -2.94 11.55
CA PRO A 44 -4.98 -2.52 12.42
C PRO A 44 -5.80 -3.73 12.90
N LEU A 45 -5.98 -3.83 14.21
CA LEU A 45 -6.64 -4.97 14.85
C LEU A 45 -8.16 -4.94 14.74
N ASP A 46 -8.75 -3.77 14.50
CA ASP A 46 -10.18 -3.48 14.58
C ASP A 46 -10.85 -3.30 13.21
N CYS A 47 -10.10 -3.38 12.12
CA CYS A 47 -10.65 -3.27 10.76
C CYS A 47 -10.02 -4.26 9.78
N THR A 48 -10.70 -4.44 8.65
CA THR A 48 -10.24 -5.18 7.48
C THR A 48 -10.19 -4.26 6.27
N PHE A 49 -9.14 -4.43 5.48
CA PHE A 49 -8.98 -3.76 4.19
C PHE A 49 -9.30 -4.77 3.08
N HIS A 50 -9.93 -4.28 2.02
CA HIS A 50 -10.14 -4.98 0.75
C HIS A 50 -10.33 -3.94 -0.35
N ARG A 51 -10.24 -4.35 -1.61
CA ARG A 51 -10.45 -3.45 -2.74
C ARG A 51 -11.57 -3.95 -3.64
N GLU A 52 -12.44 -3.03 -4.04
CA GLU A 52 -13.59 -3.30 -4.90
C GLU A 52 -13.61 -2.28 -6.04
N PHE A 53 -14.05 -2.69 -7.23
CA PHE A 53 -14.11 -1.81 -8.40
C PHE A 53 -15.11 -0.67 -8.17
N ASP A 54 -14.66 0.58 -8.31
CA ASP A 54 -15.51 1.77 -8.28
C ASP A 54 -15.66 2.32 -9.71
N PRO A 55 -16.87 2.30 -10.31
CA PRO A 55 -17.08 2.78 -11.68
C PRO A 55 -16.82 4.29 -11.83
N ARG A 56 -16.79 5.06 -10.74
CA ARG A 56 -16.53 6.51 -10.78
C ARG A 56 -15.05 6.82 -11.00
N THR A 57 -14.16 5.95 -10.51
CA THR A 57 -12.71 6.10 -10.66
C THR A 57 -12.14 5.19 -11.74
N GLY A 58 -12.88 4.13 -12.11
CA GLY A 58 -12.42 3.10 -13.04
C GLY A 58 -11.33 2.21 -12.45
N GLN A 59 -11.20 2.16 -11.12
CA GLN A 59 -10.15 1.45 -10.41
C GLN A 59 -10.71 0.61 -9.25
N ASN A 60 -9.90 -0.31 -8.73
CA ASN A 60 -10.19 -1.03 -7.50
C ASN A 60 -9.79 -0.17 -6.29
N GLU A 61 -10.79 0.39 -5.62
CA GLU A 61 -10.60 1.34 -4.52
C GLU A 61 -10.61 0.68 -3.15
N LEU A 62 -9.88 1.30 -2.21
CA LEU A 62 -9.77 0.82 -0.83
C LEU A 62 -11.11 0.95 -0.10
N ASN A 63 -11.60 -0.19 0.40
CA ASN A 63 -12.75 -0.28 1.28
C ASN A 63 -12.30 -0.78 2.66
N ILE A 64 -12.68 -0.04 3.70
CA ILE A 64 -12.32 -0.33 5.09
C ILE A 64 -13.60 -0.73 5.83
N ARG A 65 -13.61 -1.91 6.45
CA ARG A 65 -14.73 -2.38 7.28
C ARG A 65 -14.27 -2.62 8.70
N ARG A 66 -15.11 -2.28 9.67
CA ARG A 66 -14.86 -2.63 11.07
C ARG A 66 -14.96 -4.14 11.25
N LYS A 67 -14.02 -4.75 11.96
CA LYS A 67 -14.13 -6.15 12.41
C LYS A 67 -15.24 -6.21 13.45
N LEU A 68 -16.24 -7.04 13.22
CA LEU A 68 -17.22 -7.36 14.25
C LEU A 68 -16.48 -8.14 15.35
N VAL A 69 -16.46 -7.60 16.56
CA VAL A 69 -16.00 -8.34 17.73
C VAL A 69 -17.04 -9.43 17.98
N VAL A 70 -16.67 -10.68 17.71
CA VAL A 70 -17.44 -11.83 18.17
C VAL A 70 -16.92 -12.10 19.57
N ASP A 71 -17.66 -11.69 20.60
CA ASP A 71 -17.40 -12.13 21.97
C ASP A 71 -17.36 -13.67 21.96
N ARG A 72 -16.22 -14.23 22.38
CA ARG A 72 -16.02 -15.67 22.53
C ARG A 72 -16.15 -16.05 24.00
#